data_AF-A0A3M2VIQ1-F1
#
_entry.id   AF-A0A3M2VIQ1-F1
#
_cell.length_a   1.000
_cell.length_b   1.000
_cell.length_c   1.000
_cell.angle_alpha   90.00
_cell.angle_beta   90.00
_cell.angle_gamma   90.00
#
_symmetry.space_group_name_H-M   'P 1'
#
loop_
_entity.id
_entity.type
_entity.pdbx_description
1 polymer ?
#
loop_
_entity_poly.entity_id
_entity_poly.type
_entity_poly.pdbx_seq_one_letter_code
_entity_poly.pdbx_strand_id
1 'polypeptide(L)'
;MGDSYCSNPFWSSCPHRMACAGCDFNVPKASARAQALESKVSIGHYLEAVHLTADERAIVEGDLAKLDGVIRKLDNVPTLDGRTPSQIEAKKNR
;
A
#
# COMPACT_ATOMS: atom_id res chain seq x y z
N MET A 1 9.02 14.54 2.52
CA MET A 1 7.77 14.47 1.72
C MET A 1 7.23 13.05 1.85
N GLY A 2 5.94 12.85 2.17
CA GLY A 2 5.39 11.51 2.51
C GLY A 2 5.39 10.47 1.37
N ASP A 3 4.98 9.25 1.70
CA ASP A 3 5.09 8.04 0.85
C ASP A 3 4.04 7.94 -0.28
N SER A 4 3.05 8.81 -0.28
CA SER A 4 2.00 8.86 -1.28
C SER A 4 1.42 10.27 -1.41
N TYR A 5 0.57 10.48 -2.41
CA TYR A 5 -0.25 11.68 -2.56
C TYR A 5 -1.71 11.33 -2.88
N CYS A 6 -2.60 12.29 -2.62
CA CYS A 6 -4.03 12.17 -2.94
C CYS A 6 -4.29 12.79 -4.32
N SER A 7 -4.90 12.04 -5.22
CA SER A 7 -5.34 12.52 -6.55
C SER A 7 -6.79 13.01 -6.57
N ASN A 8 -7.49 13.03 -5.43
CA ASN A 8 -8.87 13.50 -5.36
C ASN A 8 -8.92 15.02 -5.64
N PRO A 9 -9.65 15.49 -6.68
CA PRO A 9 -9.79 16.91 -6.97
C PRO A 9 -10.48 17.70 -5.85
N PHE A 10 -11.28 17.03 -5.00
CA PHE A 10 -11.98 17.61 -3.85
C PHE A 10 -11.29 17.28 -2.52
N TRP A 11 -9.96 17.18 -2.52
CA TRP A 11 -9.18 16.77 -1.34
C TRP A 11 -9.45 17.61 -0.08
N SER A 12 -9.80 18.90 -0.24
CA SER A 12 -10.10 19.82 0.86
C SER A 12 -11.34 19.41 1.67
N SER A 13 -12.28 18.70 1.04
CA SER A 13 -13.53 18.21 1.64
C SER A 13 -13.52 16.70 1.87
N CYS A 14 -12.44 16.00 1.51
CA CYS A 14 -12.37 14.55 1.62
C CYS A 14 -12.27 14.12 3.11
N PRO A 15 -13.07 13.14 3.57
CA PRO A 15 -12.98 12.64 4.95
C PRO A 15 -11.62 11.97 5.23
N HIS A 16 -10.99 11.42 4.19
CA HIS A 16 -9.70 10.70 4.28
C HIS A 16 -8.48 11.64 4.20
N ARG A 17 -8.56 12.84 4.84
CA ARG A 17 -7.50 13.85 4.83
C ARG A 17 -6.13 13.20 5.10
N MET A 18 -5.15 13.49 4.23
CA MET A 18 -3.84 12.81 4.11
C MET A 18 -3.91 11.45 3.41
N ALA A 19 -3.84 11.45 2.08
CA ALA A 19 -3.55 10.32 1.18
C ALA A 19 -3.75 8.90 1.77
N CYS A 20 -4.95 8.58 2.24
CA CYS A 20 -5.22 7.32 2.95
C CYS A 20 -4.86 6.11 2.08
N ALA A 21 -4.03 5.20 2.60
CA ALA A 21 -3.55 4.00 1.89
C ALA A 21 -4.70 3.16 1.27
N GLY A 22 -5.83 3.06 1.99
CA GLY A 22 -7.00 2.30 1.56
C GLY A 22 -7.92 3.03 0.57
N CYS A 23 -7.66 4.29 0.24
CA CYS A 23 -8.52 5.07 -0.66
C CYS A 23 -8.13 4.87 -2.13
N ASP A 24 -9.09 4.80 -3.05
CA ASP A 24 -8.81 4.69 -4.49
C ASP A 24 -8.01 5.88 -5.04
N PHE A 25 -8.20 7.07 -4.46
CA PHE A 25 -7.44 8.27 -4.82
C PHE A 25 -6.02 8.32 -4.26
N ASN A 26 -5.60 7.32 -3.47
CA ASN A 26 -4.20 7.24 -3.04
C ASN A 26 -3.32 6.79 -4.21
N VAL A 27 -2.31 7.60 -4.51
CA VAL A 27 -1.28 7.31 -5.49
C VAL A 27 0.06 7.15 -4.75
N PRO A 28 0.55 5.91 -4.59
CA PRO A 28 1.79 5.66 -3.89
C PRO A 28 3.01 6.00 -4.74
N LYS A 29 4.09 6.46 -4.11
CA LYS A 29 5.36 6.74 -4.78
C LYS A 29 6.17 5.46 -4.89
N ALA A 30 6.97 5.31 -5.95
CA ALA A 30 7.85 4.15 -6.12
C ALA A 30 8.74 3.88 -4.89
N SER A 31 9.22 4.93 -4.22
CA SER A 31 10.03 4.85 -3.00
C SER A 31 9.32 4.19 -1.81
N ALA A 32 7.99 4.13 -1.81
CA ALA A 32 7.20 3.54 -0.74
C ALA A 32 7.18 1.99 -0.77
N ARG A 33 7.67 1.36 -1.83
CA ARG A 33 7.56 -0.10 -2.01
C ARG A 33 8.25 -0.89 -0.91
N ALA A 34 9.47 -0.53 -0.55
CA ALA A 34 10.21 -1.21 0.52
C ALA A 34 9.44 -1.12 1.85
N GLN A 35 9.05 0.09 2.25
CA GLN A 35 8.31 0.33 3.49
C GLN A 35 6.95 -0.39 3.53
N ALA A 36 6.23 -0.46 2.40
CA ALA A 36 4.95 -1.17 2.33
C ALA A 36 5.14 -2.69 2.52
N LEU A 37 6.19 -3.27 1.94
CA LEU A 37 6.54 -4.69 2.12
C LEU A 37 6.98 -4.99 3.56
N GLU A 38 7.82 -4.14 4.14
CA GLU A 38 8.26 -4.28 5.54
C GLU A 38 7.07 -4.18 6.51
N SER A 39 6.18 -3.21 6.28
CA SER A 39 4.94 -3.05 7.07
C SER A 39 4.05 -4.29 6.98
N LYS A 40 3.91 -4.87 5.79
CA LYS A 40 3.12 -6.10 5.58
C LYS A 40 3.65 -7.27 6.40
N VAL A 41 4.97 -7.47 6.39
CA VAL A 41 5.63 -8.53 7.18
C VAL A 41 5.46 -8.28 8.68
N SER A 42 5.66 -7.04 9.12
CA SER A 42 5.49 -6.64 10.52
C SER A 42 4.07 -6.91 11.04
N ILE A 43 3.03 -6.58 10.25
CA ILE A 43 1.64 -6.88 10.60
C ILE A 43 1.37 -8.39 10.66
N GLY A 44 1.94 -9.16 9.73
CA GLY A 44 1.85 -10.62 9.76
C GLY A 44 2.38 -11.18 11.09
N HIS A 45 3.59 -10.76 11.48
CA HIS A 45 4.16 -11.16 12.77
C HIS A 45 3.34 -10.68 13.97
N TYR A 46 2.74 -9.49 13.90
CA TYR A 46 1.87 -8.99 14.96
C TYR A 46 0.63 -9.88 15.15
N LEU A 47 -0.01 -10.31 14.05
CA LEU A 47 -1.17 -11.21 14.07
C LEU A 47 -0.87 -12.61 14.64
N GLU A 48 0.38 -13.05 14.54
CA GLU A 48 0.88 -14.32 15.06
C GLU A 48 1.33 -14.22 16.52
N ALA A 49 2.03 -13.14 16.89
CA ALA A 49 2.66 -13.00 18.20
C ALA A 49 1.73 -12.43 19.28
N VAL A 50 0.71 -11.66 18.89
CA VAL A 50 -0.19 -10.96 19.82
C VAL A 50 -1.57 -11.61 19.86
N HIS A 51 -2.05 -11.89 21.08
CA HIS A 51 -3.39 -12.38 21.31
C HIS A 51 -4.38 -11.23 21.23
N LEU A 52 -4.92 -11.02 20.04
CA LEU A 52 -5.93 -10.01 19.75
C LEU A 52 -7.34 -10.55 20.02
N THR A 53 -8.23 -9.70 20.50
CA THR A 53 -9.67 -9.96 20.44
C THR A 53 -10.14 -10.04 18.98
N ALA A 54 -11.34 -10.56 18.75
CA ALA A 54 -11.90 -10.68 17.41
C ALA A 54 -11.99 -9.31 16.69
N ASP A 55 -12.42 -8.27 17.41
CA ASP A 55 -12.55 -6.92 16.86
C ASP A 55 -11.18 -6.31 16.52
N GLU A 56 -10.20 -6.46 17.40
CA GLU A 56 -8.83 -5.99 17.15
C GLU A 56 -8.18 -6.72 15.97
N ARG A 57 -8.36 -8.04 15.87
CA ARG A 57 -7.88 -8.83 14.75
C ARG A 57 -8.49 -8.34 13.44
N ALA A 58 -9.80 -8.10 13.40
CA ALA A 58 -10.48 -7.62 12.20
C ALA A 58 -9.95 -6.25 11.73
N ILE A 59 -9.60 -5.36 12.66
CA ILE A 59 -8.97 -4.06 12.34
C ILE A 59 -7.61 -4.27 11.67
N VAL A 60 -6.77 -5.12 12.27
CA VAL A 60 -5.41 -5.38 11.77
C VAL A 60 -5.42 -6.09 10.41
N GLU A 61 -6.32 -7.06 10.22
CA GLU A 61 -6.55 -7.71 8.93
C GLU A 61 -7.03 -6.71 7.87
N GLY A 62 -7.86 -5.75 8.28
CA GLY A 62 -8.27 -4.63 7.42
C GLY A 62 -7.09 -3.74 7.01
N ASP A 63 -6.14 -3.48 7.91
CA ASP A 63 -4.93 -2.73 7.58
C ASP A 63 -3.98 -3.51 6.67
N LEU A 64 -3.87 -4.83 6.87
CA LEU A 64 -3.15 -5.73 5.97
C LEU A 64 -3.72 -5.67 4.54
N ALA A 65 -5.05 -5.71 4.40
CA ALA A 65 -5.73 -5.60 3.11
C ALA A 65 -5.47 -4.24 2.42
N LYS A 66 -5.40 -3.14 3.19
CA LYS A 66 -5.04 -1.82 2.64
C LYS A 66 -3.59 -1.79 2.14
N LEU A 67 -2.65 -2.40 2.87
CA LEU A 67 -1.25 -2.53 2.42
C LEU A 67 -1.14 -3.36 1.14
N ASP A 68 -1.88 -4.46 1.04
CA ASP A 68 -1.96 -5.25 -0.20
C ASP A 68 -2.48 -4.41 -1.38
N GLY A 69 -3.49 -3.57 -1.13
CA GLY A 69 -3.97 -2.60 -2.10
C GLY A 69 -2.88 -1.61 -2.56
N VAL A 70 -2.09 -1.08 -1.64
CA VAL A 70 -0.96 -0.18 -1.95
C VAL A 70 0.12 -0.90 -2.75
N ILE A 71 0.50 -2.11 -2.37
CA ILE A 71 1.51 -2.92 -3.07
C ILE A 71 1.06 -3.18 -4.52
N ARG A 72 -0.21 -3.56 -4.72
CA ARG A 72 -0.78 -3.77 -6.05
C ARG A 72 -0.76 -2.49 -6.92
N LYS A 73 -1.01 -1.32 -6.32
CA LYS A 73 -0.89 -0.04 -7.04
C LYS A 73 0.56 0.21 -7.47
N LEU A 74 1.52 -0.09 -6.60
CA LEU A 74 2.96 0.08 -6.87
C LEU A 74 3.47 -0.81 -8.01
N ASP A 75 2.83 -1.93 -8.32
CA ASP A 75 3.20 -2.77 -9.46
C ASP A 75 3.00 -2.10 -10.83
N ASN A 76 2.22 -1.01 -10.84
CA ASN A 76 1.95 -0.20 -12.02
C ASN A 76 2.65 1.17 -11.97
N VAL A 77 3.43 1.46 -10.93
CA VAL A 77 4.20 2.70 -10.84
C VAL A 77 5.55 2.51 -11.55
N PRO A 78 5.91 3.37 -12.52
CA PRO A 78 7.20 3.26 -13.21
C PRO A 78 8.38 3.37 -12.25
N THR A 79 9.39 2.52 -12.46
CA THR A 79 10.72 2.64 -11.85
C THR A 79 11.55 3.71 -12.55
N LEU A 80 12.77 3.95 -12.07
CA LEU A 80 13.67 4.97 -12.62
C LEU A 80 13.97 4.78 -14.12
N ASP A 81 13.93 3.54 -14.62
CA ASP A 81 14.14 3.23 -16.02
C ASP A 81 12.84 3.22 -16.87
N GLY A 82 11.73 3.68 -16.30
CA GLY A 82 10.45 3.89 -16.98
C GLY A 82 9.58 2.64 -17.14
N ARG A 83 10.10 1.45 -16.83
CA ARG A 83 9.31 0.21 -16.81
C ARG A 83 8.55 0.06 -15.49
N THR A 84 7.41 -0.62 -15.50
CA THR A 84 6.72 -0.98 -14.25
C THR A 84 7.19 -2.34 -13.73
N PRO A 85 7.08 -2.62 -12.42
CA PRO A 85 7.37 -3.95 -11.87
C PRO A 85 6.67 -5.09 -12.63
N SER A 86 5.38 -4.94 -12.95
CA SER A 86 4.63 -5.91 -13.75
C SER A 86 5.26 -6.20 -15.13
N GLN A 87 5.79 -5.17 -15.80
CA GLN A 87 6.46 -5.33 -17.09
C GLN A 87 7.81 -6.06 -16.96
N ILE A 88 8.53 -5.83 -15.86
CA ILE A 88 9.81 -6.49 -15.58
C ILE A 88 9.58 -7.99 -15.32
N GLU A 89 8.57 -8.33 -14.52
CA GLU A 89 8.22 -9.74 -14.23
C GLU A 89 7.72 -10.49 -15.46
N ALA A 90 6.84 -9.87 -16.27
CA ALA A 90 6.34 -10.47 -17.50
C ALA A 90 7.48 -10.79 -18.50
N LYS A 91 8.52 -9.96 -18.54
CA LYS A 91 9.70 -10.20 -19.38
C LYS A 91 10.57 -11.34 -18.84
N LYS A 92 10.66 -11.53 -17.53
CA LYS A 92 11.44 -12.61 -16.90
C LYS A 92 10.84 -13.99 -17.16
N ASN A 93 9.53 -14.07 -17.33
CA ASN A 93 8.80 -15.32 -17.60
C ASN A 93 8.70 -15.67 -19.10
N ARG A 94 9.38 -14.92 -19.98
CA ARG A 94 9.48 -15.18 -21.42
C ARG A 94 10.91 -15.59 -21.75
#